data_AF-A0A942KBR8-F1
#
_entry.id   AF-A0A942KBR8-F1
#
_cell.length_a   1.000
_cell.length_b   1.000
_cell.length_c   1.000
_cell.angle_alpha   90.00
_cell.angle_beta   90.00
_cell.angle_gamma   90.00
#
_symmetry.space_group_name_H-M   'P 1'
#
loop_
_entity.id
_entity.type
_entity.pdbx_description
1 polymer ?
#
loop_
_entity_poly.entity_id
_entity_poly.type
_entity_poly.pdbx_seq_one_letter_code
_entity_poly.pdbx_strand_id
1 'polypeptide(L)'
;MAIELKIGRFKPEFVGKMQFYLTALDRQVRQEDENSSVGIILCKEKGRTIVEYALHDASKPIGVAPYQITKTLPKELRGQLPQPEEIAALLEGIAE
;
A
#
# COMPACT_ATOMS: atom_id res chain seq x y z
N MET A 1 6.33 3.67 -6.72
CA MET A 1 5.36 3.64 -5.59
C MET A 1 5.51 2.32 -4.84
N ALA A 2 5.38 2.31 -3.51
CA ALA A 2 5.37 1.09 -2.70
C ALA A 2 4.04 0.95 -1.95
N ILE A 3 3.51 -0.28 -1.87
CA ILE A 3 2.27 -0.60 -1.15
C ILE A 3 2.57 -1.70 -0.13
N GLU A 4 2.21 -1.46 1.12
CA GLU A 4 2.35 -2.41 2.23
C GLU A 4 0.96 -2.79 2.74
N LEU A 5 0.57 -4.06 2.61
CA LEU A 5 -0.71 -4.59 3.12
C LEU A 5 -0.52 -5.30 4.46
N LYS A 6 -1.37 -4.97 5.45
CA LYS A 6 -1.35 -5.53 6.80
C LYS A 6 -2.72 -6.00 7.23
N ILE A 7 -2.82 -7.31 7.52
CA ILE A 7 -4.04 -7.95 8.02
C ILE A 7 -4.47 -7.49 9.43
N GLY A 8 -3.57 -6.80 10.15
CA GLY A 8 -3.78 -6.35 11.52
C GLY A 8 -3.85 -4.83 11.65
N ARG A 9 -3.83 -4.38 12.91
CA ARG A 9 -3.73 -2.97 13.26
C ARG A 9 -2.37 -2.40 12.86
N PHE A 10 -2.37 -1.12 12.45
CA PHE A 10 -1.15 -0.35 12.23
C PHE A 10 -0.19 -0.41 13.43
N LYS A 11 1.10 -0.58 13.15
CA LYS A 11 2.21 -0.47 14.10
C LYS A 11 3.23 0.54 13.57
N PRO A 12 3.84 1.36 14.45
CA PRO A 12 4.85 2.34 14.04
C PRO A 12 6.02 1.75 13.24
N GLU A 13 6.43 0.51 13.51
CA GLU A 13 7.50 -0.20 12.79
C GLU A 13 7.26 -0.30 11.27
N PHE A 14 6.00 -0.24 10.82
CA PHE A 14 5.66 -0.30 9.39
C PHE A 14 6.16 0.95 8.64
N VAL A 15 6.26 2.11 9.32
CA VAL A 15 6.81 3.34 8.74
C VAL A 15 8.31 3.17 8.46
N GLY A 16 9.05 2.51 9.36
CA GLY A 16 10.47 2.22 9.16
C GLY A 16 10.72 1.36 7.93
N LYS A 17 9.94 0.28 7.76
CA LYS A 17 9.99 -0.57 6.56
C LYS A 17 9.67 0.22 5.29
N MET A 18 8.61 1.03 5.34
CA MET A 18 8.22 1.85 4.19
C MET A 18 9.30 2.87 3.81
N GLN A 19 9.92 3.55 4.77
CA GLN A 19 11.03 4.48 4.50
C GLN A 19 12.21 3.78 3.80
N PHE A 20 12.52 2.55 4.20
CA PHE A 20 13.52 1.74 3.52
C PHE A 20 13.12 1.44 2.06
N TYR A 21 11.88 1.00 1.80
CA TYR A 21 11.39 0.73 0.45
C TYR A 21 11.43 1.97 -0.45
N LEU A 22 10.97 3.12 0.05
CA LEU A 22 10.99 4.37 -0.71
C LEU A 22 12.42 4.83 -1.01
N THR A 23 13.36 4.62 -0.08
CA THR A 23 14.78 4.93 -0.32
C THR A 23 15.38 4.03 -1.39
N ALA A 24 15.04 2.73 -1.39
CA ALA A 24 15.49 1.80 -2.43
C ALA A 24 14.92 2.18 -3.80
N LEU A 25 13.60 2.43 -3.88
CA LEU A 25 12.94 2.86 -5.12
C LEU A 25 13.53 4.16 -5.67
N ASP A 26 13.70 5.17 -4.81
CA ASP A 26 14.25 6.47 -5.21
C ASP A 26 15.68 6.39 -5.75
N ARG A 27 16.46 5.39 -5.32
CA ARG A 27 17.86 5.22 -5.72
C ARG A 27 18.06 4.27 -6.89
N GLN A 28 17.20 3.27 -7.03
CA GLN A 28 17.42 2.15 -7.95
C GLN A 28 16.47 2.16 -9.15
N VAL A 29 15.29 2.75 -9.00
CA VAL A 29 14.21 2.63 -9.99
C VAL A 29 13.73 3.98 -10.50
N ARG A 30 13.69 5.00 -9.63
CA ARG A 30 13.19 6.34 -9.96
C ARG A 30 14.01 6.98 -11.07
N GLN A 31 13.33 7.51 -12.07
CA GLN A 31 13.92 8.24 -13.19
C GLN A 31 14.10 9.74 -12.84
N GLU A 32 14.91 10.46 -13.63
CA GLU A 32 15.28 11.85 -13.31
C GLU A 32 14.09 12.82 -13.35
N ASP A 33 13.09 12.55 -14.18
CA ASP A 33 11.88 13.34 -14.36
C ASP A 33 10.71 12.92 -13.43
N GLU A 34 10.91 11.92 -12.58
CA GLU A 34 9.90 11.43 -11.65
C GLU A 34 9.98 12.11 -10.27
N ASN A 35 8.80 12.35 -9.69
CA ASN A 35 8.67 12.77 -8.29
C ASN A 35 9.19 11.70 -7.32
N SER A 36 9.48 12.10 -6.08
CA SER A 36 9.84 11.16 -5.00
C SER A 36 8.80 10.05 -4.85
N SER A 37 9.28 8.83 -4.58
CA SER A 37 8.43 7.66 -4.39
C SER A 37 7.48 7.86 -3.22
N VAL A 38 6.21 7.51 -3.42
CA VAL A 38 5.16 7.54 -2.39
C VAL A 38 4.91 6.14 -1.84
N GLY A 39 4.72 6.07 -0.52
CA GLY A 39 4.39 4.85 0.20
C GLY A 39 2.95 4.84 0.70
N ILE A 40 2.25 3.72 0.53
CA ILE A 40 0.90 3.52 1.07
C ILE A 40 0.92 2.29 1.97
N ILE A 41 0.50 2.47 3.22
CA ILE A 41 0.31 1.38 4.19
C ILE A 41 -1.19 1.16 4.37
N LEU A 42 -1.67 0.00 3.93
CA LEU A 42 -3.05 -0.45 4.08
C LEU A 42 -3.15 -1.40 5.27
N CYS A 43 -3.92 -1.02 6.29
CA CYS A 43 -4.12 -1.84 7.50
C CYS A 43 -5.60 -2.19 7.69
N LYS A 44 -5.91 -3.27 8.41
CA LYS A 44 -7.31 -3.57 8.77
C LYS A 44 -7.88 -2.49 9.70
N GLU A 45 -7.05 -1.99 10.61
CA GLU A 45 -7.41 -0.95 11.58
C GLU A 45 -6.25 0.02 11.78
N LYS A 46 -6.56 1.27 12.17
CA LYS A 46 -5.55 2.25 12.58
C LYS A 46 -6.07 3.13 13.72
N GLY A 47 -5.19 3.44 14.68
CA GLY A 47 -5.45 4.48 15.68
C GLY A 47 -4.93 5.82 15.16
N ARG A 48 -5.80 6.84 15.08
CA ARG A 48 -5.42 8.16 14.51
C ARG A 48 -4.18 8.74 15.18
N THR A 49 -4.18 8.82 16.51
CA THR A 49 -3.05 9.34 17.29
C THR A 49 -1.77 8.55 17.03
N ILE A 50 -1.81 7.22 17.05
CA ILE A 50 -0.63 6.37 16.80
C ILE A 50 -0.05 6.64 15.41
N VAL A 51 -0.91 6.78 14.40
CA VAL A 51 -0.49 7.09 13.02
C VAL A 51 0.12 8.49 12.94
N GLU A 52 -0.51 9.50 13.54
CA GLU A 52 -0.01 10.87 13.54
C GLU A 52 1.37 10.95 14.19
N TYR A 53 1.57 10.34 15.36
CA TYR A 53 2.87 10.29 16.03
C TYR A 53 3.93 9.53 15.22
N ALA A 54 3.56 8.41 14.60
CA ALA A 54 4.50 7.62 13.80
C ALA A 54 4.92 8.32 12.50
N LEU A 55 4.06 9.19 11.95
CA LEU A 55 4.33 9.93 10.72
C LEU A 55 4.92 11.32 10.96
N HIS A 56 4.88 11.85 12.19
CA HIS A 56 5.28 13.23 12.49
C HIS A 56 6.70 13.55 11.99
N ASP A 57 7.65 12.65 12.22
CA ASP A 57 9.05 12.79 11.80
C ASP A 57 9.40 11.95 10.56
N ALA A 58 8.39 11.48 9.81
CA ALA A 58 8.63 10.69 8.60
C ALA A 58 9.24 11.57 7.51
N SER A 59 10.47 11.23 7.09
CA SER A 59 11.22 11.98 6.08
C SER A 59 10.75 11.77 4.63
N LYS A 60 9.94 10.74 4.40
CA LYS A 60 9.44 10.31 3.09
C LYS A 60 7.91 10.37 3.05
N PRO A 61 7.29 10.62 1.88
CA PRO A 61 5.85 10.72 1.75
C PRO A 61 5.18 9.36 1.96
N ILE A 62 4.55 9.17 3.12
CA ILE A 62 3.89 7.92 3.52
C ILE A 62 2.45 8.21 3.95
N GLY A 63 1.50 7.52 3.32
CA GLY A 63 0.09 7.51 3.70
C GLY A 63 -0.30 6.22 4.42
N VAL A 64 -1.18 6.32 5.42
CA VAL A 64 -1.75 5.16 6.14
C VAL A 64 -3.27 5.20 6.08
N ALA A 65 -3.87 4.17 5.50
CA ALA A 65 -5.32 4.07 5.34
C ALA A 65 -5.84 2.70 5.81
N PRO A 66 -7.06 2.63 6.38
CA PRO A 66 -7.72 1.37 6.59
C PRO A 66 -8.27 0.83 5.25
N TYR A 67 -8.31 -0.48 5.10
CA TYR A 67 -9.06 -1.11 4.00
C TYR A 67 -10.32 -1.79 4.54
N GLN A 68 -11.30 -1.97 3.66
CA GLN A 68 -12.54 -2.69 3.97
C GLN A 68 -12.61 -3.96 3.12
N ILE A 69 -13.01 -5.07 3.74
CA ILE A 69 -13.29 -6.31 3.02
C ILE A 69 -14.80 -6.36 2.80
N THR A 70 -15.21 -6.43 1.54
CA THR A 70 -16.60 -6.62 1.17
C THR A 70 -16.78 -8.03 0.60
N LYS A 71 -17.92 -8.67 0.90
CA LYS A 71 -18.27 -9.98 0.31
C LYS A 71 -18.85 -9.84 -1.10
N THR A 72 -19.33 -8.65 -1.42
CA THR A 72 -20.01 -8.33 -2.68
C THR A 72 -19.37 -7.08 -3.27
N LEU A 73 -19.13 -7.11 -4.59
CA LEU A 73 -18.62 -5.95 -5.32
C LEU A 73 -19.64 -4.79 -5.24
N PRO A 74 -19.23 -3.58 -4.80
CA PRO A 74 -20.09 -2.40 -4.86
C PRO A 74 -20.62 -2.17 -6.28
N LYS A 75 -21.86 -1.71 -6.40
CA LYS A 75 -22.55 -1.57 -7.70
C LYS A 75 -21.82 -0.59 -8.62
N GLU A 76 -21.18 0.41 -8.02
CA GLU A 76 -20.44 1.49 -8.68
C GLU A 76 -19.18 0.96 -9.40
N LEU A 77 -18.64 -0.17 -8.93
CA LEU A 77 -17.45 -0.80 -9.49
C LEU A 77 -17.78 -1.96 -10.44
N ARG A 78 -19.06 -2.16 -10.76
CA ARG A 78 -19.50 -3.26 -11.61
C ARG A 78 -18.92 -3.09 -13.02
N GLY A 79 -18.29 -4.15 -13.53
CA GLY A 79 -17.64 -4.13 -14.85
C GLY A 79 -16.29 -3.42 -14.88
N GLN A 80 -15.78 -2.91 -13.75
CA GLN A 80 -14.42 -2.36 -13.66
C GLN A 80 -13.38 -3.41 -13.22
N LEU A 81 -13.84 -4.55 -12.70
CA LEU A 81 -12.96 -5.66 -12.37
C LEU A 81 -12.87 -6.64 -13.54
N PRO A 82 -11.68 -7.20 -13.79
CA PRO A 82 -11.51 -8.29 -14.75
C PRO A 82 -12.34 -9.51 -14.35
N GLN A 83 -12.61 -10.39 -15.32
CA GLN A 83 -13.38 -11.60 -15.07
C GLN A 83 -12.62 -12.56 -14.14
N PRO A 84 -13.32 -13.44 -13.39
CA PRO A 84 -12.68 -14.39 -12.49
C PRO A 84 -11.59 -15.24 -13.16
N GLU A 85 -11.78 -15.61 -14.43
CA GLU A 85 -10.84 -16.41 -15.21
C GLU A 85 -9.54 -15.63 -15.50
N GLU A 86 -9.66 -14.34 -15.81
CA GLU A 86 -8.50 -13.45 -16.02
C GLU A 86 -7.72 -13.24 -14.72
N ILE A 87 -8.43 -13.10 -13.58
CA ILE A 87 -7.80 -13.00 -12.26
C ILE A 87 -7.02 -14.29 -11.94
N ALA A 88 -7.62 -15.45 -12.17
CA ALA A 88 -6.96 -16.74 -11.93
C ALA A 88 -5.68 -16.87 -12.76
N ALA A 89 -5.73 -16.54 -14.05
CA ALA A 89 -4.56 -16.56 -14.93
C ALA A 89 -3.46 -15.60 -14.49
N LEU A 90 -3.81 -14.39 -14.03
CA LEU A 90 -2.84 -13.43 -13.50
C LEU A 90 -2.16 -13.91 -12.21
N LEU A 91 -2.86 -14.69 -11.38
CA LEU A 91 -2.32 -15.21 -10.11
C LEU A 91 -1.36 -16.39 -10.33
N GLU A 92 -1.54 -17.19 -11.38
CA GLU A 92 -0.64 -18.31 -11.70
C GLU A 92 0.81 -17.83 -11.93
N GLY A 93 0.99 -16.66 -12.57
CA GLY A 93 2.32 -16.08 -12.81
C GLY A 93 3.01 -15.45 -11.59
N ILE A 94 2.35 -15.39 -10.42
CA ILE A 94 2.90 -14.81 -9.18
C ILE A 94 3.39 -15.91 -8.21
N ALA A 95 3.06 -17.18 -8.49
CA ALA A 95 3.42 -18.32 -7.66
C ALA A 95 4.76 -18.99 -8.03
N GLU A 96 5.49 -18.45 -9.02
CA GLU A 96 6.90 -18.78 -9.34
C GLU A 96 7.87 -17.82 -8.65
#